data_AF-A0A7X2SZ22-F1
#
_entry.id   AF-A0A7X2SZ22-F1
#
_cell.length_a   1.000
_cell.length_b   1.000
_cell.length_c   1.000
_cell.angle_alpha   90.00
_cell.angle_beta   90.00
_cell.angle_gamma   90.00
#
_symmetry.space_group_name_H-M   'P 1'
#
loop_
_entity.id
_entity.type
_entity.pdbx_description
1 polymer ?
#
loop_
_entity_poly.entity_id
_entity_poly.type
_entity_poly.pdbx_seq_one_letter_code
_entity_poly.pdbx_strand_id
1 'polypeptide(L)' 'IRVELQDERLSTVEARAGLFERGGYRALNKGSVDSQSAAIILQDWFENHY' A
#
# COMPACT_ATOMS: atom_id res chain seq x y z
N ILE A 1 14.01 1.59 -19.43
CA ILE A 1 13.39 1.29 -18.12
C ILE A 1 11.99 0.76 -18.41
N ARG A 2 11.66 -0.46 -17.98
CA ARG A 2 10.30 -1.01 -18.11
C ARG A 2 9.46 -0.51 -16.94
N VAL A 3 8.26 -0.03 -17.20
CA VAL A 3 7.34 0.53 -16.21
C VAL A 3 6.01 -0.18 -16.35
N GLU A 4 5.41 -0.55 -15.23
CA GLU A 4 4.08 -1.15 -15.15
C GLU A 4 3.22 -0.30 -14.22
N LEU A 5 1.93 -0.20 -14.53
CA LEU A 5 0.99 0.67 -13.83
C LEU A 5 0.01 -0.17 -13.02
N GLN A 6 -0.19 0.21 -11.76
CA GLN A 6 -1.13 -0.41 -10.84
C GLN A 6 -2.09 0.64 -10.25
N ASP A 7 -3.33 0.25 -9.96
CA ASP A 7 -4.32 1.16 -9.36
C ASP A 7 -4.03 1.39 -7.87
N GLU A 8 -3.58 2.59 -7.53
CA GLU A 8 -3.20 2.97 -6.17
C GLU A 8 -4.39 3.02 -5.21
N ARG A 9 -5.63 3.19 -5.70
CA ARG A 9 -6.81 3.42 -4.83
C ARG A 9 -7.12 2.23 -3.94
N LEU A 10 -6.95 1.01 -4.46
CA LEU A 10 -7.08 -0.22 -3.69
C LEU A 10 -5.97 -0.32 -2.64
N SER A 11 -4.72 -0.06 -3.04
CA SER A 11 -3.55 -0.14 -2.15
C SER A 11 -3.61 0.86 -0.99
N THR A 12 -4.18 2.06 -1.20
CA THR A 12 -4.31 3.09 -0.16
C THR A 12 -5.44 2.80 0.83
N VAL A 13 -6.53 2.16 0.38
CA VAL A 13 -7.59 1.70 1.30
C VAL A 13 -7.04 0.60 2.20
N GLU A 14 -6.34 -0.39 1.62
CA GLU A 14 -5.75 -1.50 2.35
C GLU A 14 -4.64 -1.06 3.30
N ALA A 15 -3.74 -0.17 2.85
CA ALA A 15 -2.71 0.44 3.68
C ALA A 15 -3.30 1.13 4.91
N ARG A 16 -4.36 1.92 4.74
CA ARG A 16 -5.05 2.59 5.84
C ARG A 16 -5.70 1.60 6.79
N ALA A 17 -6.35 0.55 6.29
CA ALA A 17 -6.95 -0.48 7.12
C ALA A 17 -5.90 -1.18 8.00
N GLY A 18 -4.82 -1.69 7.40
CA GLY A 18 -3.76 -2.38 8.13
C GLY A 18 -3.00 -1.48 9.11
N LEU A 19 -2.77 -0.22 8.78
CA LEU A 19 -2.17 0.75 9.72
C LEU A 19 -3.12 1.07 10.89
N PHE A 20 -4.42 1.21 10.61
CA PHE A 20 -5.42 1.45 11.64
C PHE A 20 -5.53 0.28 12.62
N GLU A 21 -5.54 -0.97 12.13
CA GLU A 21 -5.57 -2.16 12.99
C GLU A 21 -4.38 -2.23 13.94
N ARG A 22 -3.20 -1.75 13.50
CA ARG A 22 -1.96 -1.80 14.30
C ARG A 22 -1.79 -0.64 15.27
N GLY A 23 -2.29 0.55 14.96
CA GLY A 23 -1.99 1.75 15.76
C GLY A 23 -3.10 2.80 15.82
N GLY A 24 -4.30 2.45 15.36
CA GLY A 24 -5.47 3.33 15.31
C GLY A 24 -5.19 4.60 14.50
N TYR A 25 -5.91 5.68 14.83
CA TYR A 25 -5.79 6.96 14.12
C TYR A 25 -4.39 7.58 14.15
N ARG A 26 -3.55 7.25 15.16
CA ARG A 26 -2.20 7.81 15.27
C ARG A 26 -1.25 7.24 14.22
N ALA A 27 -1.53 6.04 13.70
CA ALA A 27 -0.73 5.40 12.66
C ALA A 27 -1.06 5.89 11.24
N LEU A 28 -2.15 6.65 11.05
CA LEU A 28 -2.64 7.08 9.73
C LEU A 28 -1.99 8.37 9.20
N ASN A 29 -0.74 8.65 9.58
CA ASN A 29 -0.03 9.78 8.99
C ASN A 29 0.30 9.50 7.51
N LYS A 30 0.37 10.57 6.70
CA LYS A 30 0.54 10.44 5.25
C LYS A 30 1.76 9.61 4.85
N GLY A 31 2.91 9.83 5.51
CA GLY A 31 4.13 9.09 5.19
C GLY A 31 4.01 7.58 5.42
N SER A 32 3.34 7.18 6.51
CA SER A 32 3.07 5.75 6.77
C SER A 32 2.12 5.16 5.74
N VAL A 33 1.06 5.87 5.36
CA VAL A 33 0.11 5.39 4.34
C VAL A 33 0.82 5.24 3.00
N ASP A 34 1.52 6.26 2.53
CA ASP A 34 2.23 6.23 1.24
C ASP A 34 3.23 5.07 1.16
N SER A 35 4.02 4.86 2.23
CA SER A 35 5.01 3.78 2.28
C SER A 35 4.35 2.39 2.27
N GLN A 36 3.23 2.24 2.97
CA GLN A 36 2.52 0.96 3.03
C GLN A 36 1.80 0.69 1.69
N SER A 37 1.22 1.70 1.04
CA SER A 37 0.64 1.58 -0.30
C SER A 37 1.68 1.13 -1.33
N ALA A 38 2.88 1.73 -1.31
CA ALA A 38 3.98 1.33 -2.18
C ALA A 38 4.43 -0.12 -1.96
N ALA A 39 4.47 -0.58 -0.70
CA ALA A 39 4.78 -1.96 -0.37
C ALA A 39 3.71 -2.94 -0.90
N ILE A 40 2.43 -2.58 -0.79
CA ILE A 40 1.31 -3.38 -1.31
C ILE A 40 1.38 -3.48 -2.82
N ILE A 41 1.60 -2.37 -3.53
CA ILE A 41 1.76 -2.36 -5.00
C ILE A 41 2.89 -3.30 -5.43
N LEU A 42 4.02 -3.26 -4.73
CA LEU A 42 5.15 -4.14 -5.03
C LEU A 42 4.84 -5.61 -4.75
N GLN A 43 4.13 -5.90 -3.66
CA GLN A 43 3.72 -7.26 -3.32
C GLN A 43 2.75 -7.82 -4.36
N ASP A 44 1.71 -7.07 -4.73
CA ASP A 44 0.76 -7.43 -5.78
C ASP A 44 1.47 -7.64 -7.13
N TRP A 45 2.48 -6.83 -7.45
CA TRP A 45 3.30 -7.06 -8.65
C TRP A 45 4.03 -8.42 -8.61
N PHE A 46 4.63 -8.79 -7.47
CA PHE A 46 5.27 -10.10 -7.32
C PHE A 46 4.25 -11.24 -7.42
N GLU A 47 3.07 -11.10 -6.81
CA GLU A 47 2.00 -12.11 -6.83
C GLU A 47 1.44 -12.34 -8.23
N ASN A 48 1.33 -11.30 -9.06
CA ASN A 48 0.86 -11.43 -10.45
C ASN A 48 1.91 -11.98 -11.43
N HIS A 49 3.19 -12.02 -11.03
CA HIS A 49 4.31 -12.46 -11.87
C HIS A 49 4.95 -13.78 -11.41
N TYR A 50 4.34 -14.43 -10.40
CA TYR A 50 4.64 -15.79 -9.95
C TYR A 50 3.49 -16.74 -10.29
#